data_AF-A0A382UQP6-F1
#
_entry.id   AF-A0A382UQP6-F1
#
_cell.length_a   1.000
_cell.length_b   1.000
_cell.length_c   1.000
_cell.angle_alpha   90.00
_cell.angle_beta   90.00
_cell.angle_gamma   90.00
#
_symmetry.space_group_name_H-M   'P 1'
#
loop_
_entity.id
_entity.type
_entity.pdbx_description
1 polymer ?
#
loop_
_entity_poly.entity_id
_entity_poly.type
_entity_poly.pdbx_seq_one_letter_code
_entity_poly.pdbx_strand_id
1 'polypeptide(L)' 'VGRQPPPHSRGRAVNLKYCTQISVAPPTFLVFSNLPKAIPEHYVRYIHNSFRNHWGFMGSPIRIRFKAGEGK' A
#
# COMPACT_ATOMS: atom_id res chain seq x y z
N VAL A 1 6.77 4.24 -16.15
CA VAL A 1 5.91 4.85 -15.10
C VAL A 1 6.82 5.28 -13.97
N GLY A 2 6.91 6.59 -13.70
CA GLY A 2 7.80 7.13 -12.66
C GLY A 2 7.49 6.52 -11.29
N ARG A 3 8.54 6.11 -10.57
CA ARG A 3 8.42 5.74 -9.16
C ARG A 3 8.04 7.00 -8.39
N GLN A 4 6.84 7.04 -7.82
CA GLN A 4 6.48 8.11 -6.91
C GLN A 4 7.39 7.99 -5.68
N PRO A 5 8.11 9.06 -5.29
CA PRO A 5 8.97 8.99 -4.12
C PRO A 5 8.13 8.68 -2.88
N PRO A 6 8.68 7.92 -1.92
CA PRO A 6 7.98 7.63 -0.68
C PRO A 6 7.65 8.95 0.03
N PRO A 7 6.42 9.09 0.57
CA PRO A 7 6.03 10.30 1.26
C PRO A 7 6.88 10.46 2.52
N HIS A 8 7.20 11.71 2.87
CA HIS A 8 7.83 12.05 4.13
C HIS A 8 6.76 12.50 5.12
N SER A 9 6.86 12.02 6.36
CA SER A 9 6.00 12.48 7.44
C SER A 9 6.83 12.76 8.68
N ARG A 10 6.71 13.97 9.22
CA ARG A 10 7.41 14.42 10.44
C ARG A 10 8.92 14.13 10.42
N GLY A 11 9.58 14.42 9.29
CA GLY A 11 11.03 14.23 9.13
C GLY A 11 11.48 12.78 8.94
N ARG A 12 10.58 11.81 8.87
CA ARG A 12 10.90 10.39 8.59
C ARG A 12 10.30 9.97 7.25
N ALA A 13 11.07 9.23 6.47
CA ALA A 13 10.58 8.60 5.24
C ALA A 13 9.59 7.47 5.58
N VAL A 14 8.46 7.43 4.87
CA VAL A 14 7.49 6.35 4.96
C VAL A 14 7.96 5.19 4.08
N ASN A 15 8.43 4.12 4.71
CA ASN A 15 8.94 2.93 4.04
C ASN A 15 7.89 1.82 4.07
N LEU A 16 7.46 1.40 2.88
CA LEU A 16 6.71 0.16 2.70
C LEU A 16 7.70 -1.01 2.73
N LYS A 17 7.52 -1.93 3.67
CA LYS A 17 8.44 -3.06 3.89
C LYS A 17 8.08 -4.24 2.99
N TYR A 18 6.91 -4.81 3.21
CA TYR A 18 6.41 -5.97 2.45
C TYR A 18 4.89 -5.95 2.39
N CYS A 19 4.33 -6.71 1.44
CA CYS A 19 2.90 -6.82 1.20
C CYS A 19 2.52 -8.31 1.13
N THR A 20 1.36 -8.67 1.68
CA THR A 20 0.78 -10.01 1.54
C THR A 20 -0.71 -9.93 1.23
N GLN A 21 -1.23 -10.90 0.48
CA GLN A 21 -2.65 -11.04 0.25
C GLN A 21 -3.29 -11.82 1.40
N ILE A 22 -4.29 -11.22 2.06
CA ILE A 22 -4.97 -11.81 3.22
C ILE A 22 -6.40 -12.30 2.91
N SER A 23 -6.96 -11.92 1.76
CA SER A 23 -8.26 -12.40 1.30
C SER A 23 -8.37 -12.32 -0.23
N VAL A 24 -9.24 -13.15 -0.81
CA VAL A 24 -9.36 -13.35 -2.28
C VAL A 24 -10.62 -12.70 -2.84
N ALA A 25 -11.76 -12.74 -2.14
CA ALA A 25 -13.04 -12.22 -2.63
C ALA A 25 -13.71 -11.31 -1.57
N PRO A 26 -13.43 -9.98 -1.55
CA PRO A 26 -12.61 -9.23 -2.50
C PRO A 26 -11.08 -9.31 -2.22
N PRO A 27 -10.21 -9.16 -3.25
CA PRO A 27 -8.77 -9.15 -3.10
C PRO A 27 -8.34 -8.11 -2.07
N THR A 28 -7.78 -8.57 -0.96
CA THR A 28 -7.38 -7.72 0.17
C THR A 28 -5.90 -7.90 0.44
N PHE A 29 -5.16 -6.81 0.35
CA PHE A 29 -3.72 -6.74 0.58
C PHE A 29 -3.42 -6.07 1.91
N LEU A 30 -2.53 -6.67 2.70
CA LEU A 30 -1.96 -6.09 3.90
C LEU A 30 -0.54 -5.64 3.60
N VAL A 31 -0.31 -4.33 3.69
CA VAL A 31 1.00 -3.70 3.48
C VAL A 31 1.58 -3.31 4.83
N PHE A 32 2.79 -3.76 5.10
CA PHE A 32 3.53 -3.40 6.30
C PHE A 32 4.37 -2.17 6.03
N SER A 33 4.23 -1.17 6.90
CA SER A 33 4.97 0.10 6.83
C SER A 33 5.61 0.42 8.17
N ASN A 34 6.66 1.25 8.17
CA ASN A 34 7.19 1.83 9.40
C ASN A 34 6.23 2.85 10.03
N LEU A 35 5.45 3.57 9.21
CA LEU A 35 4.55 4.64 9.62
C LEU A 35 3.20 4.49 8.89
N PRO A 36 2.39 3.46 9.21
CA PRO A 36 1.16 3.15 8.47
C PRO A 36 0.12 4.28 8.52
N LYS A 37 0.01 4.98 9.67
CA LYS A 37 -0.93 6.11 9.85
C LYS A 37 -0.48 7.38 9.12
N ALA A 38 0.77 7.43 8.67
CA ALA A 38 1.35 8.59 8.03
C ALA A 38 1.34 8.50 6.49
N ILE A 39 0.77 7.42 5.94
CA ILE A 39 0.64 7.23 4.50
C ILE A 39 -0.47 8.16 4.00
N PRO A 40 -0.19 9.12 3.13
CA PRO A 40 -1.21 10.00 2.57
C PRO A 40 -2.15 9.24 1.64
N GLU A 41 -3.40 9.69 1.57
CA GLU A 41 -4.44 9.08 0.73
C GLU A 41 -4.08 9.02 -0.76
N HIS A 42 -3.39 10.04 -1.28
CA HIS A 42 -2.92 10.04 -2.67
C HIS A 42 -1.92 8.91 -2.95
N TYR A 43 -1.10 8.53 -1.97
CA TYR A 43 -0.14 7.45 -2.09
C TYR A 43 -0.84 6.08 -2.00
N VAL A 44 -1.89 5.97 -1.18
CA VAL A 44 -2.78 4.79 -1.18
C VAL A 44 -3.41 4.58 -2.56
N ARG A 45 -3.93 5.66 -3.16
CA ARG A 45 -4.50 5.63 -4.52
C ARG A 45 -3.48 5.24 -5.58
N TYR A 46 -2.25 5.74 -5.46
CA TYR A 46 -1.14 5.34 -6.34
C TYR A 46 -0.85 3.84 -6.28
N ILE A 47 -0.78 3.26 -5.07
CA ILE A 47 -0.57 1.81 -4.90
C ILE A 47 -1.77 1.02 -5.45
N HIS A 48 -2.99 1.45 -5.12
CA HIS A 48 -4.22 0.82 -5.62
C HIS A 48 -4.27 0.78 -7.15
N ASN A 49 -4.00 1.90 -7.80
CA ASN A 49 -3.98 1.98 -9.26
C ASN A 49 -2.83 1.17 -9.86
N SER A 50 -1.67 1.14 -9.20
CA SER A 50 -0.55 0.29 -9.61
C SER A 50 -0.94 -1.18 -9.58
N PHE A 51 -1.63 -1.66 -8.54
CA PHE A 51 -2.13 -3.04 -8.47
C PHE A 51 -3.17 -3.35 -9.55
N ARG A 52 -4.11 -2.42 -9.82
CA ARG A 52 -5.06 -2.60 -10.94
C ARG A 52 -4.35 -2.70 -12.28
N ASN A 53 -3.38 -1.84 -12.53
CA ASN A 53 -2.66 -1.79 -13.80
C ASN A 53 -1.76 -3.02 -14.01
N HIS A 54 -1.21 -3.59 -12.93
CA HIS A 54 -0.28 -4.72 -13.04
C HIS A 54 -0.99 -6.08 -13.12
N TRP A 55 -2.09 -6.27 -12.38
CA TRP A 55 -2.78 -7.56 -12.26
C TRP A 55 -4.20 -7.59 -12.84
N GLY A 56 -4.69 -6.48 -13.39
CA GLY A 56 -5.92 -6.48 -14.17
C GLY A 56 -7.18 -6.78 -13.38
N PHE A 57 -7.26 -6.34 -12.11
CA PHE A 57 -8.44 -6.48 -11.24
C PHE A 57 -9.64 -5.66 -11.73
N MET A 58 -10.14 -5.90 -12.94
CA MET A 58 -11.33 -5.29 -13.50
C MET A 58 -12.58 -5.90 -12.86
N GLY A 59 -13.54 -5.06 -12.46
CA GLY A 59 -14.80 -5.51 -11.84
C GLY A 59 -14.75 -5.90 -10.36
N SER A 60 -13.56 -6.18 -9.79
CA SER A 60 -13.41 -6.45 -8.35
C SER A 60 -12.81 -5.24 -7.60
N PRO A 61 -13.35 -4.85 -6.43
CA PRO A 61 -12.72 -3.83 -5.60
C PRO A 61 -11.45 -4.38 -4.94
N ILE A 62 -10.33 -3.65 -5.01
CA ILE A 62 -9.11 -4.00 -4.29
C ILE A 62 -9.13 -3.29 -2.93
N ARG A 63 -8.93 -4.05 -1.86
CA ARG A 63 -8.79 -3.49 -0.50
C ARG A 63 -7.32 -3.46 -0.11
N ILE A 64 -6.83 -2.31 0.32
CA ILE A 64 -5.47 -2.17 0.86
C ILE A 64 -5.57 -1.76 2.31
N ARG A 65 -4.91 -2.50 3.19
CA ARG A 65 -4.77 -2.19 4.61
C ARG A 65 -3.31 -1.96 4.93
N PHE A 66 -3.05 -1.04 5.85
CA PHE A 66 -1.71 -0.76 6.33
C PHE A 66 -1.57 -1.18 7.79
N LYS A 67 -0.48 -1.88 8.11
CA LYS A 67 -0.13 -2.25 9.48
C LYS A 67 1.30 -1.82 9.77
N ALA A 68 1.58 -1.50 11.03
CA ALA A 68 2.94 -1.32 11.49
C ALA A 68 3.64 -2.68 11.38
N GLY A 69 4.77 -2.74 10.68
CA GLY A 69 5.62 -3.92 10.77
C GLY A 69 6.11 -4.05 12.20
N GLU A 70 5.90 -5.21 12.83
CA GLU A 70 6.65 -5.56 14.03
C GLU A 70 8.12 -5.52 13.64
N GLY A 71 8.81 -4.49 14.10
CA GLY A 71 10.26 -4.47 14.05
C GLY A 71 10.74 -5.45 15.11
N LYS A 72 11.58 -6.40 14.70
CA LYS A 72 12.76 -6.65 15.52
C LYS A 72 13.60 -5.37 15.56
#